data_AF-X0RVB4-F1
#
_entry.id   AF-X0RVB4-F1
#
_cell.length_a   1.000
_cell.length_b   1.000
_cell.length_c   1.000
_cell.angle_alpha   90.00
_cell.angle_beta   90.00
_cell.angle_gamma   90.00
#
_symmetry.space_group_name_H-M   'P 1'
#
loop_
_entity.id
_entity.type
_entity.pdbx_description
1 polymer ?
#
loop_
_entity_poly.entity_id
_entity_poly.type
_entity_poly.pdbx_seq_one_letter_code
_entity_poly.pdbx_strand_id
1 'polypeptide(L)'
;DNSYVGVTVNYNNECYRLDELRDSVDAKHKVASFEPMYNAIINPDLTGIEWCWFGAQTQPELQPNFKDMMYLVNHAANSGAYVFMKNNLWTPRDFIRLEQFPEAMI
;
A
#
# COMPACT_ATOMS: atom_id res chain seq x y z
N ASP A 1 -3.76 15.91 13.12
CA ASP A 1 -2.29 16.00 12.91
C ASP A 1 -1.49 14.79 13.34
N ASN A 2 -1.85 14.09 14.42
CA ASN A 2 -1.12 12.92 14.92
C ASN A 2 -1.83 11.59 14.65
N SER A 3 -2.76 11.56 13.69
CA SER A 3 -3.60 10.40 13.40
C SER A 3 -3.42 9.98 11.95
N TYR A 4 -3.15 8.70 11.78
CA TYR A 4 -3.11 8.02 10.48
C TYR A 4 -4.40 7.22 10.37
N VAL A 5 -5.14 7.44 9.29
CA VAL A 5 -6.33 6.64 8.97
C VAL A 5 -6.08 5.92 7.67
N GLY A 6 -6.43 4.65 7.61
CA GLY A 6 -6.17 3.86 6.42
C GLY A 6 -7.21 2.80 6.16
N VAL A 7 -7.17 2.30 4.93
CA VAL A 7 -8.02 1.21 4.46
C VAL A 7 -7.16 0.07 3.96
N THR A 8 -7.69 -1.13 4.08
CA THR A 8 -7.10 -2.33 3.48
C THR A 8 -7.78 -2.63 2.16
N VAL A 9 -6.99 -2.90 1.11
CA VAL A 9 -7.45 -3.29 -0.23
C VAL A 9 -6.80 -4.61 -0.60
N ASN A 10 -7.60 -5.67 -0.67
CA ASN A 10 -7.16 -7.03 -0.91
C ASN A 10 -7.45 -7.47 -2.36
N TYR A 11 -8.44 -6.82 -2.99
CA TYR A 11 -8.92 -7.09 -4.34
C TYR A 11 -9.17 -5.80 -5.12
N ASN A 12 -9.11 -5.86 -6.45
CA ASN A 12 -9.41 -4.71 -7.31
C ASN A 12 -10.81 -4.10 -7.11
N ASN A 13 -11.82 -4.92 -6.78
CA ASN A 13 -13.18 -4.44 -6.51
C ASN A 13 -13.34 -3.77 -5.13
N GLU A 14 -12.28 -3.71 -4.32
CA GLU A 14 -12.25 -2.99 -3.04
C GLU A 14 -11.63 -1.59 -3.16
N CYS A 15 -11.18 -1.18 -4.35
CA CYS A 15 -10.60 0.15 -4.58
C CYS A 15 -11.54 1.30 -4.21
N TYR A 16 -12.86 1.07 -4.17
CA TYR A 16 -13.83 2.05 -3.66
C TYR A 16 -13.52 2.52 -2.23
N ARG A 17 -12.82 1.71 -1.42
CA ARG A 17 -12.39 2.10 -0.07
C ARG A 17 -11.38 3.26 -0.10
N LEU A 18 -10.57 3.36 -1.16
CA LEU A 18 -9.66 4.49 -1.36
C LEU A 18 -10.44 5.76 -1.63
N ASP A 19 -11.51 5.66 -2.43
CA ASP A 19 -12.41 6.78 -2.69
C ASP A 19 -13.10 7.24 -1.41
N GLU A 20 -13.66 6.31 -0.63
CA GLU A 20 -14.26 6.63 0.68
C GLU A 20 -13.24 7.25 1.66
N LEU A 21 -12.01 6.73 1.70
CA LEU A 21 -10.96 7.30 2.55
C LEU A 21 -10.62 8.73 2.11
N ARG A 22 -10.58 9.01 0.81
CA ARG A 22 -10.25 10.33 0.27
C ARG A 22 -11.38 11.32 0.47
N ASP A 23 -12.61 10.91 0.18
CA ASP A 23 -13.75 11.80 0.00
C ASP A 23 -14.56 11.98 1.30
N SER A 24 -14.55 10.97 2.19
CA SER A 24 -15.38 10.93 3.39
C SER A 24 -14.60 11.10 4.71
N VAL A 25 -13.27 10.99 4.69
CA VAL A 25 -12.44 11.02 5.92
C VAL A 25 -11.57 12.28 5.99
N ASP A 26 -11.86 13.12 6.99
CA ASP A 26 -11.03 14.27 7.34
C ASP A 26 -9.82 13.86 8.19
N ALA A 27 -8.86 13.20 7.55
CA ALA A 27 -7.56 12.88 8.11
C ALA A 27 -6.44 13.47 7.26
N LYS A 28 -5.47 14.09 7.94
CA LYS A 28 -4.26 14.62 7.30
C LYS A 28 -3.40 13.52 6.68
N HIS A 29 -3.23 12.41 7.41
CA HIS A 29 -2.40 11.29 6.98
C HIS A 29 -3.29 10.11 6.59
N LYS A 30 -3.32 9.78 5.30
CA LYS A 30 -4.13 8.71 4.73
C LYS A 30 -3.24 7.57 4.24
N VAL A 31 -3.60 6.33 4.58
CA VAL A 31 -2.78 5.15 4.29
C VAL A 31 -3.59 4.10 3.53
N ALA A 32 -2.98 3.50 2.51
CA ALA A 32 -3.50 2.31 1.86
C ALA A 32 -2.66 1.09 2.26
N SER A 33 -3.31 0.03 2.76
CA SER A 33 -2.66 -1.26 3.01
C SER A 33 -3.10 -2.26 1.95
N PHE A 34 -2.15 -2.78 1.17
CA PHE A 34 -2.39 -3.81 0.17
C PHE A 34 -1.98 -5.16 0.74
N GLU A 35 -2.94 -5.86 1.34
CA GLU A 35 -2.67 -7.13 2.02
C GLU A 35 -3.86 -8.10 2.03
N PRO A 36 -3.64 -9.40 1.78
CA PRO A 36 -2.44 -9.99 1.19
C PRO A 36 -2.31 -9.75 -0.34
N MET A 37 -3.25 -9.03 -0.96
CA MET A 37 -3.47 -8.94 -2.42
C MET A 37 -3.72 -10.31 -3.06
N TYR A 38 -4.97 -10.74 -3.05
CA TYR A 38 -5.35 -12.04 -3.62
C TYR A 38 -5.34 -12.06 -5.15
N ASN A 39 -5.45 -10.89 -5.80
CA ASN A 39 -5.35 -10.72 -7.24
C ASN A 39 -4.72 -9.37 -7.61
N ALA A 40 -4.49 -9.17 -8.90
CA ALA A 40 -4.00 -7.90 -9.42
C ALA A 40 -5.00 -6.77 -9.13
N ILE A 41 -4.49 -5.66 -8.61
CA ILE A 41 -5.19 -4.38 -8.45
C ILE A 41 -4.66 -3.45 -9.53
N ILE A 42 -5.54 -2.95 -10.39
CA ILE A 42 -5.16 -2.28 -11.64
C ILE A 42 -5.50 -0.80 -11.55
N ASN A 43 -4.47 0.05 -11.69
CA ASN A 43 -4.57 1.51 -11.69
C ASN A 43 -5.50 2.10 -10.59
N PRO A 44 -5.31 1.77 -9.30
CA PRO A 44 -6.09 2.42 -8.25
C PRO A 44 -5.77 3.92 -8.20
N ASP A 45 -6.77 4.76 -7.88
CA ASP A 45 -6.52 6.18 -7.63
C ASP A 45 -5.89 6.35 -6.24
N LEU A 46 -4.64 6.79 -6.21
CA LEU A 46 -3.85 7.02 -5.00
C LEU A 46 -3.71 8.50 -4.65
N THR A 47 -4.48 9.38 -5.30
CA THR A 47 -4.45 10.81 -5.04
C THR A 47 -4.76 11.09 -3.56
N GLY A 48 -3.84 11.79 -2.88
CA GLY A 48 -3.99 12.13 -1.47
C GLY A 48 -3.72 10.98 -0.49
N ILE A 49 -3.27 9.81 -0.98
CA ILE A 49 -2.73 8.74 -0.14
C ILE A 49 -1.26 9.04 0.13
N GLU A 50 -0.90 9.13 1.41
CA GLU A 50 0.47 9.43 1.84
C GLU A 50 1.34 8.19 1.77
N TRP A 51 0.85 7.06 2.30
CA TRP A 51 1.59 5.80 2.43
C TRP A 51 0.87 4.62 1.79
N CYS A 52 1.63 3.78 1.11
CA CYS A 52 1.19 2.48 0.63
C CYS A 52 2.01 1.37 1.31
N TRP A 53 1.33 0.53 2.08
CA TRP A 53 1.94 -0.62 2.77
C TRP A 53 1.66 -1.90 2.02
N PHE A 54 2.67 -2.76 1.91
CA PHE A 54 2.58 -4.03 1.22
C PHE A 54 2.96 -5.18 2.15
N GLY A 55 2.18 -6.25 2.15
CA GLY A 55 2.44 -7.44 2.95
C GLY A 55 1.44 -7.61 4.09
N ALA A 56 1.11 -8.87 4.37
CA ALA A 56 -0.05 -9.21 5.19
C ALA A 56 0.30 -9.42 6.66
N GLN A 57 -0.36 -8.70 7.56
CA GLN A 57 -0.31 -9.06 8.99
C GLN A 57 -1.24 -10.24 9.29
N THR A 58 -2.40 -10.27 8.63
CA THR A 58 -3.34 -11.39 8.71
C THR A 58 -2.99 -12.39 7.59
N GLN A 59 -2.78 -13.66 7.93
CA GLN A 59 -2.25 -14.69 7.00
C GLN A 59 -0.86 -14.33 6.42
N PRO A 60 0.17 -14.19 7.28
CA PRO A 60 1.50 -13.74 6.85
C PRO A 60 2.22 -14.68 5.88
N GLU A 61 1.74 -15.92 5.75
CA GLU A 61 2.25 -16.92 4.79
C GLU A 61 1.64 -16.74 3.38
N LEU A 62 0.53 -16.01 3.25
CA LEU A 62 -0.08 -15.75 1.95
C LEU A 62 0.72 -14.66 1.23
N GLN A 63 1.33 -15.04 0.12
CA GLN A 63 2.15 -14.14 -0.68
C GLN A 63 1.38 -13.65 -1.91
N PRO A 64 1.42 -12.34 -2.21
CA PRO A 64 0.90 -11.84 -3.46
C PRO A 64 1.71 -12.37 -4.64
N ASN A 65 1.11 -12.34 -5.83
CA ASN A 65 1.90 -12.48 -7.04
C ASN A 65 2.95 -11.35 -7.10
N PHE A 66 4.23 -11.72 -7.24
CA PHE A 66 5.33 -10.76 -7.23
C PHE A 66 5.21 -9.68 -8.31
N LYS A 67 4.78 -10.06 -9.53
CA LYS A 67 4.65 -9.11 -10.65
C LYS A 67 3.55 -8.09 -10.38
N ASP A 68 2.40 -8.56 -9.87
CA ASP A 68 1.26 -7.69 -9.58
C ASP A 68 1.56 -6.74 -8.41
N MET A 69 2.22 -7.27 -7.37
CA MET A 69 2.71 -6.47 -6.25
C MET A 69 3.70 -5.41 -6.72
N MET A 70 4.69 -5.78 -7.54
CA MET A 70 5.69 -4.82 -8.03
C MET A 70 5.10 -3.76 -8.97
N TYR A 71 4.10 -4.13 -9.78
CA TYR A 71 3.35 -3.15 -10.55
C TYR A 71 2.72 -2.09 -9.63
N LEU A 72 2.07 -2.53 -8.55
CA LEU A 72 1.39 -1.64 -7.61
C LEU A 72 2.37 -0.81 -6.75
N VAL A 73 3.50 -1.39 -6.36
CA VAL A 73 4.61 -0.68 -5.70
C VAL A 73 5.11 0.48 -6.57
N ASN A 74 5.36 0.22 -7.86
CA ASN A 74 5.79 1.27 -8.78
C ASN A 74 4.70 2.32 -9.02
N HIS A 75 3.43 1.89 -9.13
CA HIS A 75 2.29 2.78 -9.25
C HIS A 75 2.16 3.72 -8.05
N ALA A 76 2.33 3.20 -6.83
CA ALA A 76 2.32 3.99 -5.60
C ALA A 76 3.46 5.02 -5.56
N ALA A 77 4.69 4.59 -5.82
CA ALA A 77 5.85 5.49 -5.86
C ALA A 77 5.68 6.60 -6.90
N ASN A 78 5.18 6.27 -8.10
CA ASN A 78 4.91 7.24 -9.17
C ASN A 78 3.75 8.20 -8.84
N SER A 79 2.86 7.82 -7.92
CA SER A 79 1.77 8.67 -7.42
C SER A 79 2.23 9.64 -6.32
N GLY A 80 3.50 9.55 -5.89
CA GLY A 80 4.07 10.37 -4.82
C GLY A 80 3.83 9.83 -3.41
N ALA A 81 3.25 8.64 -3.28
CA ALA A 81 3.11 7.97 -1.98
C ALA A 81 4.44 7.34 -1.56
N TYR A 82 4.73 7.34 -0.26
CA TYR A 82 5.84 6.53 0.26
C TYR A 82 5.43 5.06 0.30
N VAL A 83 6.35 4.20 -0.11
CA VAL A 83 6.16 2.75 -0.13
C VAL A 83 6.85 2.12 1.06
N PHE A 84 6.12 1.26 1.77
CA PHE A 84 6.68 0.41 2.82
C PHE A 84 6.34 -1.07 2.60
N MET A 85 7.37 -1.89 2.41
CA MET A 85 7.24 -3.34 2.21
C MET A 85 7.51 -4.08 3.53
N LYS A 86 6.48 -4.72 4.10
CA LYS A 86 6.59 -5.46 5.36
C LYS A 86 7.54 -6.64 5.24
N ASN A 87 8.08 -7.05 6.39
CA ASN A 87 9.17 -8.02 6.44
C ASN A 87 8.80 -9.45 6.03
N ASN A 88 7.51 -9.76 5.96
CA ASN A 88 6.99 -11.07 5.62
C ASN A 88 6.74 -11.30 4.12
N LEU A 89 7.02 -10.30 3.27
CA LEU A 89 6.95 -10.47 1.81
C LEU A 89 8.11 -11.29 1.28
N TRP A 90 7.80 -12.33 0.51
CA TRP A 90 8.79 -13.09 -0.23
C TRP A 90 9.20 -12.32 -1.49
N THR A 91 10.48 -12.04 -1.58
CA THR A 91 11.08 -11.33 -2.71
C THR A 91 12.24 -12.15 -3.26
N PRO A 92 12.61 -11.98 -4.55
CA PRO A 92 13.85 -12.52 -5.07
C PRO A 92 15.05 -12.14 -4.19
N ARG A 93 16.09 -12.98 -4.17
CA ARG A 93 17.25 -12.82 -3.27
C ARG A 93 17.92 -11.45 -3.34
N ASP A 94 18.04 -10.89 -4.55
CA ASP A 94 18.72 -9.61 -4.79
C ASP A 94 17.75 -8.41 -4.79
N PHE A 95 16.49 -8.63 -4.40
CA PHE A 95 15.50 -7.58 -4.34
C PHE A 95 15.72 -6.72 -3.08
N ILE A 96 15.88 -5.41 -3.30
CA ILE A 96 15.95 -4.42 -2.23
C ILE A 96 14.53 -4.02 -1.85
N ARG A 97 14.14 -4.27 -0.61
CA ARG A 97 12.85 -3.83 -0.07
C ARG A 97 12.81 -2.31 0.01
N LEU A 98 11.66 -1.75 -0.37
CA LEU A 98 11.40 -0.33 -0.25
C LEU A 98 10.76 -0.04 1.11
N GLU A 99 11.47 0.74 1.91
CA GLU A 99 11.03 1.23 3.23
C GLU A 99 11.25 2.74 3.23
N GLN A 100 10.35 3.46 2.57
CA GLN A 100 10.42 4.91 2.44
C GLN A 100 9.69 5.58 3.61
N PHE A 101 10.31 6.60 4.20
CA PHE A 101 9.76 7.38 5.30
C PHE A 101 9.79 8.87 4.95
N PRO A 102 8.81 9.68 5.41
CA PRO A 102 8.89 11.13 5.34
C PRO A 102 10.08 11.64 6.16
N GLU A 103 10.73 12.70 5.68
CA GLU A 103 11.89 13.31 6.35
C GLU A 103 11.62 13.71 7.80
N ALA A 104 10.36 14.06 8.13
CA ALA A 104 9.95 14.48 9.47
C ALA A 104 9.79 13.34 10.50
N MET A 105 10.03 12.08 10.12
CA MET A 105 9.94 10.92 11.02
C MET A 105 11.29 10.42 11.57
N ILE A 106 12.41 11.05 11.21
CA ILE A 106 13.78 10.63 11.59
C ILE A 106 14.34 11.55 12.68
#